data_AF-A0A1Z4R5Q1-F1
#
_entry.id   AF-A0A1Z4R5Q1-F1
#
_cell.length_a   1.000
_cell.length_b   1.000
_cell.length_c   1.000
_cell.angle_alpha   90.00
_cell.angle_beta   90.00
_cell.angle_gamma   90.00
#
_symmetry.space_group_name_H-M   'P 1'
#
loop_
_entity.id
_entity.type
_entity.pdbx_description
1 polymer ?
#
loop_
_entity_poly.entity_id
_entity_poly.type
_entity_poly.pdbx_seq_one_letter_code
_entity_poly.pdbx_strand_id
1 'polypeptide(L)' 'MIPAENARLPICELEATPEWLTIEAIYYVVECINDCENMLMLAQLRQIFPRAVLTEASRYVKGQQRQNLRLWLTQLNNQ' A
#
# COMPACT_ATOMS: atom_id res chain seq x y z
N MET A 1 -18.70 8.61 -22.55
CA MET A 1 -17.26 8.30 -22.41
C MET A 1 -17.08 7.64 -21.06
N ILE A 2 -16.67 6.37 -21.05
CA ILE A 2 -16.38 5.62 -19.82
C ILE A 2 -15.05 6.17 -19.28
N PRO A 3 -14.94 6.60 -18.01
CA PRO A 3 -13.65 7.01 -17.47
C PRO A 3 -12.75 5.78 -17.39
N ALA A 4 -11.50 5.94 -17.80
CA ALA A 4 -10.51 4.87 -17.83
C ALA A 4 -10.16 4.38 -16.42
N GLU A 5 -10.98 3.50 -15.84
CA GLU A 5 -10.79 2.88 -14.52
C GLU A 5 -9.67 1.81 -14.47
N ASN A 6 -8.76 1.81 -15.45
CA ASN A 6 -7.59 0.94 -15.50
C ASN A 6 -6.27 1.71 -15.69
N ALA A 7 -6.25 3.02 -15.42
CA ALA A 7 -5.00 3.75 -15.37
C ALA A 7 -4.18 3.23 -14.18
N ARG A 8 -3.03 2.60 -14.45
CA ARG A 8 -2.05 2.20 -13.43
C ARG A 8 -1.90 3.34 -12.43
N LEU A 9 -2.42 3.15 -11.22
CA LEU A 9 -2.35 4.15 -10.17
C LEU A 9 -0.85 4.36 -9.85
N PRO A 10 -0.30 5.58 -10.01
CA PRO A 10 1.13 5.83 -9.74
C PRO A 10 1.51 5.45 -8.31
N ILE A 11 2.77 5.12 -8.08
CA ILE A 11 3.28 4.91 -6.71
C ILE A 11 3.67 6.28 -6.16
N CYS A 12 3.47 6.51 -4.86
CA CYS A 12 3.96 7.69 -4.17
C CYS A 12 5.47 7.88 -4.42
N GLU A 13 5.83 9.02 -5.02
CA GLU A 13 7.22 9.39 -5.33
C GLU A 13 7.89 10.18 -4.19
N LEU A 14 7.17 10.46 -3.10
CA LEU A 14 7.69 11.17 -1.95
C LEU A 14 8.65 10.27 -1.16
N GLU A 15 9.72 10.88 -0.67
CA GLU A 15 10.60 10.28 0.33
C GLU A 15 9.93 10.30 1.71
N ALA A 16 10.19 9.28 2.51
CA ALA A 16 9.69 9.23 3.88
C ALA A 16 10.44 10.25 4.74
N THR A 17 9.70 11.14 5.39
CA THR A 17 10.25 12.00 6.45
C THR A 17 10.25 11.26 7.79
N PRO A 18 11.04 11.69 8.79
CA PRO A 18 11.12 11.02 10.09
C PRO A 18 9.77 10.84 10.80
N GLU A 19 8.83 11.76 10.60
CA GLU A 19 7.49 11.72 11.19
C GLU A 19 6.70 10.48 10.72
N TRP A 20 6.93 10.05 9.48
CA TRP A 20 6.31 8.85 8.90
C TRP A 20 6.91 7.54 9.42
N LEU A 21 8.12 7.58 9.98
CA LEU A 21 8.85 6.41 10.46
C LEU A 21 8.75 6.23 11.98
N THR A 22 7.91 7.03 12.64
CA THR A 22 7.53 6.82 14.03
C THR A 22 6.74 5.52 14.16
N ILE A 23 6.83 4.87 15.32
CA ILE A 23 6.16 3.58 15.54
C ILE A 23 4.64 3.71 15.42
N GLU A 24 4.08 4.85 15.87
CA GLU A 24 2.66 5.17 15.77
C GLU A 24 2.23 5.33 14.31
N ALA A 25 3.00 6.06 13.50
CA ALA A 25 2.71 6.22 12.06
C ALA A 25 2.80 4.89 11.32
N ILE A 26 3.81 4.06 11.62
CA ILE A 26 3.95 2.73 11.04
C ILE A 26 2.74 1.86 11.40
N TYR A 27 2.32 1.81 12.67
CA TYR A 27 1.17 1.00 13.08
C TYR A 27 -0.14 1.48 12.45
N TYR A 28 -0.32 2.79 12.30
CA TYR A 28 -1.46 3.32 11.56
C TYR A 28 -1.50 2.79 10.12
N VAL A 29 -0.36 2.81 9.41
CA VAL A 29 -0.28 2.27 8.04
C VAL A 29 -0.48 0.75 8.02
N VAL A 30 -0.04 0.02 9.05
CA VAL A 30 -0.31 -1.42 9.20
C VAL A 30 -1.80 -1.69 9.30
N GLU A 31 -2.55 -0.90 10.06
CA GLU A 31 -4.01 -1.01 10.15
C GLU A 31 -4.65 -0.74 8.80
N CYS A 32 -4.29 0.35 8.12
CA CYS A 32 -4.78 0.64 6.77
C CYS A 32 -4.50 -0.50 5.78
N ILE A 33 -3.32 -1.12 5.85
CA ILE A 33 -2.98 -2.27 4.99
C ILE A 33 -3.82 -3.51 5.36
N ASN A 34 -4.09 -3.74 6.64
CA ASN A 34 -4.94 -4.85 7.09
C ASN A 34 -6.40 -4.68 6.70
N ASP A 35 -6.87 -3.43 6.59
CA ASP A 35 -8.24 -3.09 6.21
C ASP A 35 -8.46 -3.06 4.68
N CYS A 36 -7.39 -3.21 3.88
CA CYS A 36 -7.53 -3.38 2.43
C CYS A 36 -8.29 -4.66 2.11
N GLU A 37 -9.46 -4.53 1.49
CA GLU A 37 -10.31 -5.67 1.10
C GLU A 37 -10.03 -6.15 -0.34
N ASN A 38 -9.43 -5.30 -1.16
CA ASN A 38 -9.19 -5.59 -2.57
C ASN A 38 -7.95 -4.88 -3.13
N MET A 39 -7.59 -5.25 -4.36
CA MET A 39 -6.41 -4.72 -5.06
C MET A 39 -6.48 -3.21 -5.31
N LEU A 40 -7.66 -2.65 -5.57
CA LEU A 40 -7.81 -1.21 -5.85
C LEU A 40 -7.50 -0.38 -4.61
N MET A 41 -7.97 -0.80 -3.43
CA MET A 41 -7.64 -0.14 -2.16
C MET A 41 -6.13 -0.15 -1.90
N LEU A 42 -5.46 -1.28 -2.16
CA LEU A 42 -4.00 -1.33 -2.04
C LEU A 42 -3.31 -0.38 -3.02
N ALA A 43 -3.80 -0.26 -4.25
CA ALA A 43 -3.25 0.65 -5.24
C ALA A 43 -3.43 2.12 -4.86
N GLN A 44 -4.57 2.49 -4.29
CA GLN A 44 -4.80 3.83 -3.72
C GLN A 44 -3.89 4.08 -2.52
N LEU A 45 -3.73 3.11 -1.63
CA LEU A 45 -2.85 3.23 -0.46
C LEU A 45 -1.38 3.46 -0.87
N ARG A 46 -0.94 2.84 -1.98
CA ARG A 46 0.38 3.04 -2.59
C ARG A 46 0.60 4.45 -3.17
N GLN A 47 -0.46 5.20 -3.46
CA GLN A 47 -0.35 6.61 -3.89
C GLN A 47 -0.14 7.54 -2.71
N ILE A 48 -0.68 7.18 -1.54
CA ILE A 48 -0.74 8.05 -0.38
C ILE A 48 0.56 7.99 0.43
N PHE A 49 1.06 6.78 0.69
CA PHE A 49 2.19 6.61 1.59
C PHE A 49 3.51 6.42 0.84
N PRO A 50 4.61 7.06 1.31
CA PRO A 50 5.95 6.81 0.79
C PRO A 50 6.32 5.33 0.81
N ARG A 51 7.08 4.90 -0.21
CA ARG A 51 7.45 3.48 -0.36
C ARG A 51 8.18 2.90 0.85
N ALA A 52 9.04 3.69 1.50
CA ALA A 52 9.76 3.24 2.70
C ALA A 52 8.81 2.92 3.86
N VAL A 53 7.76 3.73 4.05
CA VAL A 53 6.73 3.54 5.08
C VAL A 53 5.94 2.26 4.84
N LEU A 54 5.52 2.03 3.60
CA LEU A 54 4.83 0.81 3.19
C LEU A 54 5.69 -0.44 3.38
N THR A 55 6.99 -0.32 3.08
CA THR A 55 7.95 -1.40 3.26
C THR A 55 8.09 -1.75 4.73
N GLU A 56 8.22 -0.76 5.60
CA GLU A 56 8.33 -1.00 7.04
C GLU A 56 7.04 -1.57 7.62
N ALA A 57 5.89 -0.96 7.32
CA ALA A 57 4.57 -1.44 7.75
C ALA A 57 4.32 -2.89 7.33
N SER A 58 4.73 -3.28 6.11
CA SER A 58 4.53 -4.65 5.60
C SER A 58 5.08 -5.77 6.50
N ARG A 59 6.08 -5.46 7.35
CA ARG A 59 6.69 -6.40 8.30
C ARG A 59 5.73 -6.81 9.42
N TYR A 60 4.79 -5.94 9.78
CA TYR A 60 3.87 -6.10 10.90
C TYR A 60 2.44 -6.51 10.47
N VAL A 61 2.18 -6.60 9.17
CA VAL A 61 0.87 -6.99 8.62
C VAL A 61 0.48 -8.41 9.03
N LYS A 62 -0.83 -8.67 9.21
CA LYS A 62 -1.36 -9.99 9.58
C LYS A 62 -0.97 -11.06 8.55
N GLY A 63 -0.77 -12.29 8.99
CA GLY A 63 -0.31 -13.39 8.13
C GLY A 63 -1.20 -13.62 6.91
N GLN A 64 -2.52 -13.64 7.10
CA GLN A 64 -3.49 -13.80 6.01
C GLN A 64 -3.40 -12.65 4.99
N GLN A 65 -3.36 -11.41 5.49
CA GLN A 65 -3.29 -10.24 4.63
C GLN A 65 -1.99 -10.19 3.83
N ARG A 66 -0.86 -10.64 4.39
CA ARG A 66 0.40 -10.77 3.64
C ARG A 66 0.29 -11.67 2.41
N GLN A 67 -0.53 -12.72 2.45
CA GLN A 67 -0.76 -13.57 1.28
C GLN A 67 -1.54 -12.81 0.19
N ASN A 68 -2.60 -12.12 0.59
CA ASN A 68 -3.40 -11.27 -0.30
C ASN A 68 -2.52 -10.19 -0.97
N LEU A 69 -1.69 -9.49 -0.19
CA LEU A 69 -0.77 -8.48 -0.70
C LEU A 69 0.18 -9.02 -1.77
N ARG A 70 0.74 -10.23 -1.59
CA ARG A 70 1.62 -10.82 -2.61
C ARG A 70 0.89 -11.03 -3.94
N LEU A 71 -0.34 -11.54 -3.90
CA LEU A 71 -1.16 -11.74 -5.09
C LEU A 71 -1.49 -10.40 -5.76
N TRP A 72 -2.00 -9.43 -4.99
CA TRP A 72 -2.39 -8.12 -5.49
C TRP A 72 -1.20 -7.31 -6.03
N LEU A 73 -0.05 -7.34 -5.35
CA LEU A 73 1.16 -6.67 -5.84
C LEU A 73 1.68 -7.29 -7.14
N THR A 74 1.60 -8.62 -7.27
CA THR A 74 1.98 -9.30 -8.52
C THR A 74 1.09 -8.85 -9.68
N GLN A 75 -0.22 -8.76 -9.45
CA GLN A 75 -1.17 -8.28 -10.46
C GLN A 75 -0.91 -6.80 -10.80
N LEU A 76 -0.78 -5.92 -9.80
CA LEU A 76 -0.53 -4.49 -10.01
C LEU A 76 0.79 -4.19 -10.72
N ASN A 77 1.82 -5.01 -10.50
CA ASN A 77 3.14 -4.79 -11.13
C ASN A 77 3.24 -5.40 -12.53
N ASN A 78 2.37 -6.34 -12.89
CA ASN A 78 2.30 -6.96 -14.21
C ASN A 78 1.27 -6.31 -15.15
N GLN A 79 0.39 -5.45 -14.61
CA GLN A 79 -0.42 -4.52 -15.37
C GLN A 79 0.45 -3.51 -16.08
#